data_AF-A0A822XSL1-F1
#
_entry.id   AF-A0A822XSL1-F1
#
_cell.length_a   1.000
_cell.length_b   1.000
_cell.length_c   1.000
_cell.angle_alpha   90.00
_cell.angle_beta   90.00
_cell.angle_gamma   90.00
#
_symmetry.space_group_name_H-M   'P 1'
#
loop_
_entity.id
_entity.type
_entity.pdbx_description
1 polymer ?
#
loop_
_entity_poly.entity_id
_entity_poly.type
_entity_poly.pdbx_seq_one_letter_code
_entity_poly.pdbx_strand_id
1 'polypeptide(L)' 'MCRQCTEQNVRNIKPLVYVLKTGIEVSKQNATCSLLSLSLIEDNKVSIGSCEVIPPLVSFLLNGSNHKR' A
#
# COMPACT_ATOMS: atom_id res chain seq x y z
N MET A 1 -15.85 -20.63 -2.52
CA MET A 1 -15.22 -19.42 -1.94
C MET A 1 -15.33 -18.30 -2.97
N CYS A 2 -16.04 -17.23 -2.63
CA CYS A 2 -16.55 -16.22 -3.55
C CYS A 2 -15.43 -15.42 -4.24
N ARG A 3 -15.40 -15.41 -5.57
CA ARG A 3 -14.48 -14.59 -6.39
C ARG A 3 -14.57 -13.08 -6.08
N GLN A 4 -15.59 -12.62 -5.37
CA GLN A 4 -15.80 -11.21 -4.99
C GLN A 4 -14.94 -10.70 -3.83
N CYS A 5 -14.30 -11.56 -3.02
CA CYS A 5 -13.51 -11.09 -1.87
C CYS A 5 -12.15 -10.48 -2.25
N THR A 6 -11.53 -10.92 -3.36
CA THR A 6 -10.20 -10.41 -3.78
C THR A 6 -10.28 -9.13 -4.59
N GLU A 7 -11.34 -8.94 -5.40
CA GLU A 7 -11.49 -7.75 -6.24
C GLU A 7 -11.71 -6.46 -5.43
N GLN A 8 -12.35 -6.54 -4.27
CA GLN A 8 -12.61 -5.37 -3.43
C GLN A 8 -11.32 -4.80 -2.83
N ASN A 9 -10.35 -5.66 -2.50
CA ASN A 9 -9.08 -5.24 -1.90
C ASN A 9 -8.17 -4.58 -2.94
N VAL A 10 -8.14 -5.08 -4.18
CA VAL A 10 -7.41 -4.44 -5.31
C VAL A 10 -7.91 -3.01 -5.57
N ARG A 11 -9.22 -2.79 -5.45
CA ARG A 11 -9.84 -1.45 -5.64
C ARG A 11 -9.38 -0.45 -4.58
N ASN A 12 -9.07 -0.90 -3.37
CA ASN A 12 -8.52 -0.06 -2.30
C ASN A 12 -7.00 0.14 -2.45
N ILE A 13 -6.27 -0.85 -2.97
CA ILE A 13 -4.81 -0.77 -3.09
C ILE A 13 -4.38 0.27 -4.13
N LYS A 14 -4.99 0.30 -5.31
CA LYS A 14 -4.66 1.24 -6.40
C LYS A 14 -4.65 2.73 -5.98
N PRO A 15 -5.70 3.27 -5.33
CA PRO A 15 -5.68 4.66 -4.86
C PRO A 15 -4.64 4.89 -3.77
N LEU A 16 -4.36 3.91 -2.90
CA LEU A 16 -3.28 4.03 -1.91
C LEU A 16 -1.90 4.13 -2.58
N VAL A 17 -1.66 3.36 -3.66
CA VAL A 17 -0.42 3.47 -4.47
C VAL A 17 -0.31 4.86 -5.09
N TYR A 18 -1.44 5.38 -5.61
CA TYR A 18 -1.49 6.69 -6.22
C TYR A 18 -1.15 7.80 -5.22
N VAL A 19 -1.71 7.72 -4.00
CA VAL A 19 -1.40 8.65 -2.90
C VAL A 19 0.06 8.52 -2.46
N LEU A 20 0.63 7.31 -2.44
CA LEU A 20 2.06 7.09 -2.17
C LEU A 20 2.97 7.78 -3.20
N LYS A 21 2.56 7.79 -4.48
CA LYS A 21 3.31 8.43 -5.56
C LYS A 21 3.13 9.95 -5.58
N THR A 22 1.92 10.45 -5.37
CA THR A 22 1.55 11.86 -5.64
C THR A 22 1.22 12.69 -4.40
N GLY A 23 0.91 12.06 -3.27
CA GLY A 23 0.48 12.73 -2.04
C GLY A 23 1.62 13.38 -1.24
N ILE A 24 1.26 14.10 -0.19
CA ILE A 24 2.19 14.69 0.79
C ILE A 24 2.67 13.65 1.81
N GLU A 25 3.77 13.90 2.53
CA GLU A 25 4.39 12.92 3.43
C GLU A 25 3.40 12.25 4.40
N VAL A 26 2.52 13.02 5.04
CA VAL A 26 1.49 12.49 5.96
C VAL A 26 0.52 11.53 5.26
N SER A 27 0.07 11.88 4.05
CA SER A 27 -0.82 11.02 3.26
C SER A 27 -0.09 9.75 2.80
N LYS A 28 1.20 9.86 2.46
CA LYS A 28 2.03 8.70 2.11
C LYS A 28 2.22 7.76 3.31
N GLN A 29 2.45 8.30 4.51
CA GLN A 29 2.54 7.52 5.75
C GLN A 29 1.23 6.80 6.05
N ASN A 30 0.10 7.51 5.99
CA ASN A 30 -1.22 6.91 6.21
C ASN A 30 -1.53 5.83 5.17
N ALA A 31 -1.23 6.08 3.89
CA ALA A 31 -1.42 5.10 2.83
C ALA A 31 -0.54 3.86 3.03
N THR A 32 0.72 4.06 3.46
CA THR A 32 1.64 2.97 3.79
C THR A 32 1.13 2.15 4.98
N CYS A 33 0.63 2.81 6.03
CA CYS A 33 0.07 2.14 7.22
C CYS A 33 -1.16 1.30 6.87
N SER A 34 -2.06 1.82 6.02
CA SER A 34 -3.20 1.06 5.51
C SER A 34 -2.75 -0.14 4.66
N LEU A 35 -1.78 0.05 3.74
CA LEU A 35 -1.24 -1.04 2.93
C LEU A 35 -0.53 -2.11 3.77
N LEU A 36 0.21 -1.71 4.80
CA LEU A 36 0.88 -2.62 5.73
C LEU A 36 -0.15 -3.46 6.49
N SER A 37 -1.22 -2.81 6.97
CA SER A 37 -2.34 -3.48 7.64
C SER A 37 -3.04 -4.47 6.70
N LEU A 38 -3.23 -4.10 5.43
CA LEU A 38 -3.77 -5.00 4.41
C LEU A 38 -2.82 -6.16 4.09
N SER A 39 -1.50 -5.94 4.13
CA SER A 39 -0.47 -6.96 3.88
C SER A 39 -0.36 -8.01 4.98
N LEU A 40 -0.96 -7.81 6.15
CA LEU A 40 -1.07 -8.83 7.20
C LEU A 40 -2.00 -9.97 6.80
N ILE A 41 -2.89 -9.74 5.82
CA ILE A 41 -3.78 -10.75 5.26
C ILE A 41 -3.09 -11.38 4.04
N GLU A 42 -2.86 -12.69 4.07
CA GLU A 42 -2.10 -13.40 3.02
C GLU A 42 -2.77 -13.31 1.64
N ASP A 43 -4.10 -13.38 1.59
CA ASP A 43 -4.87 -13.18 0.35
C ASP A 43 -4.64 -11.81 -0.30
N ASN A 44 -4.33 -10.79 0.51
CA ASN A 44 -4.06 -9.45 0.02
C ASN A 44 -2.63 -9.27 -0.44
N LYS A 45 -1.67 -10.05 0.07
CA LYS A 45 -0.26 -9.96 -0.36
C LYS A 45 -0.11 -10.16 -1.86
N VAL A 46 -0.84 -11.13 -2.44
CA VAL A 46 -0.83 -11.40 -3.88
C VAL A 46 -1.39 -10.21 -4.66
N SER A 47 -2.47 -9.61 -4.16
CA SER A 47 -3.09 -8.42 -4.76
C SER A 47 -2.19 -7.18 -4.68
N ILE A 48 -1.51 -6.97 -3.55
CA ILE A 48 -0.56 -5.87 -3.32
C ILE A 48 0.66 -6.03 -4.23
N GLY A 49 1.22 -7.23 -4.33
CA GLY A 49 2.33 -7.54 -5.23
C GLY A 49 1.97 -7.33 -6.70
N SER A 50 0.73 -7.66 -7.08
CA SER A 50 0.23 -7.44 -8.45
C SER A 50 -0.06 -5.97 -8.78
N CYS A 51 -0.23 -5.10 -7.78
CA CYS A 51 -0.52 -3.68 -7.98
C CYS A 51 0.74 -2.79 -8.05
N GLU A 52 1.93 -3.39 -8.20
CA GLU A 52 3.21 -2.68 -8.26
C GLU A 52 3.43 -1.71 -7.08
N VAL A 53 2.87 -2.05 -5.91
CA VAL A 53 3.05 -1.28 -4.66
C VAL A 53 4.48 -1.31 -4.18
N ILE A 54 5.19 -2.41 -4.44
CA ILE A 54 6.51 -2.70 -3.87
C ILE A 54 7.52 -1.58 -4.16
N PRO A 55 7.78 -1.17 -5.42
CA PRO A 55 8.74 -0.10 -5.71
C PRO A 55 8.44 1.26 -5.03
N PRO A 56 7.23 1.85 -5.12
CA PRO A 56 6.95 3.11 -4.45
C PRO A 56 6.98 2.99 -2.92
N LEU A 57 6.63 1.83 -2.35
CA LEU A 57 6.66 1.61 -0.91
C LEU A 57 8.10 1.45 -0.39
N VAL A 58 8.96 0.73 -1.12
CA VAL A 58 10.40 0.63 -0.83
C VAL A 58 11.09 1.98 -0.99
N SER A 59 10.80 2.72 -2.06
CA SER A 59 11.32 4.07 -2.26
C SER A 59 10.87 5.02 -1.16
N PHE A 60 9.62 4.91 -0.69
CA PHE A 60 9.12 5.70 0.42
C PHE A 60 9.81 5.37 1.74
N LEU A 61 10.01 4.09 2.05
CA LEU A 61 10.76 3.68 3.25
C LEU A 61 12.23 4.11 3.20
N LEU A 62 12.87 4.01 2.02
CA LEU A 62 14.24 4.47 1.82
C LEU A 62 14.38 6.00 1.95
N ASN A 63 13.41 6.75 1.45
CA ASN A 63 13.47 8.22 1.41
C ASN A 63 12.89 8.88 2.68
N GLY A 64 11.92 8.23 3.32
CA GLY A 64 10.98 8.84 4.27
C GLY A 64 11.10 8.38 5.73
N SER A 65 12.05 7.52 6.08
CA SER A 65 12.28 7.14 7.48
C SER A 65 13.07 8.17 8.31
N ASN A 66 13.26 9.40 7.82
CA ASN A 66 13.84 10.49 8.60
C ASN A 66 12.89 11.10 9.64
N HIS A 67 11.79 10.42 9.98
CA HIS A 67 11.04 10.71 11.20
C HIS A 67 11.76 10.04 12.39
N LYS A 68 12.78 10.72 12.91
CA LYS A 68 13.19 10.51 14.29
C LYS A 68 12.04 10.95 15.21
N ARG A 69 11.72 10.05 16.14
CA ARG A 69 11.15 10.27 17.48
C ARG A 69 9.63 10.24 17.63
#